data_AF-A0AAN9BWS7-F1
#
_entry.id   AF-A0AAN9BWS7-F1
#
_cell.length_a   1.000
_cell.length_b   1.000
_cell.length_c   1.000
_cell.angle_alpha   90.00
_cell.angle_beta   90.00
_cell.angle_gamma   90.00
#
_symmetry.space_group_name_H-M   'P 1'
#
loop_
_entity.id
_entity.type
_entity.pdbx_description
1 polymer ?
#
loop_
_entity_poly.entity_id
_entity_poly.type
_entity_poly.pdbx_seq_one_letter_code
_entity_poly.pdbx_strand_id
1 'polypeptide(L)'
;MFKPNVYCFAGCEYGDRASWCSTISGNGCHYNGETCCESCKKYKTSIPNCEYGDRSSFCPIFIAEDRGRCVTYSHICCVTCANPQSATTAAPAPATGTSSDPTSCEYGDQVSWCSTISASNCYYNEERCCESCKKHKTSIPNCKFGDRNPTCATLVAANRAICFGNEEACCASCT
;
A
#
# COMPACT_ATOMS: atom_id res chain seq x y z
N MET A 1 30.86 11.69 31.21
CA MET A 1 29.39 11.66 31.29
C MET A 1 28.82 12.22 30.00
N PHE A 2 28.40 11.35 29.07
CA PHE A 2 27.68 11.77 27.86
C PHE A 2 26.20 11.88 28.22
N LYS A 3 25.62 13.09 28.16
CA LYS A 3 24.17 13.26 28.21
C LYS A 3 23.60 12.83 26.85
N PRO A 4 22.66 11.87 26.78
CA PRO A 4 22.02 11.55 25.53
C PRO A 4 21.23 12.77 25.06
N ASN A 5 21.47 13.14 23.81
CA ASN A 5 20.80 14.24 23.13
C ASN A 5 19.37 13.75 22.80
N VAL A 6 18.48 13.80 23.78
CA VAL A 6 17.06 13.52 23.59
C VAL A 6 16.48 14.72 22.86
N TYR A 7 16.56 14.69 21.53
CA TYR A 7 15.76 15.57 20.68
C TYR A 7 14.29 15.17 20.86
N CYS A 8 13.66 15.71 21.90
CA CYS A 8 12.21 15.88 21.92
C CYS A 8 11.89 16.85 20.78
N PHE A 9 11.16 16.38 19.76
CA PHE A 9 10.55 17.28 18.80
C PHE A 9 9.73 18.30 19.57
N ALA A 10 10.06 19.59 19.44
CA ALA A 10 9.31 20.66 20.09
C ALA A 10 7.84 20.54 19.66
N GLY A 11 6.94 20.37 20.63
CA GLY A 11 5.50 20.16 20.38
C GLY A 11 4.94 18.79 20.81
N CYS A 12 5.75 17.85 21.27
CA CYS A 12 5.27 16.56 21.79
C CYS A 12 4.99 16.54 23.31
N GLU A 13 4.97 17.70 23.97
CA GLU A 13 4.89 17.81 25.44
C GLU A 13 3.59 17.25 26.04
N TYR A 14 2.52 17.20 25.23
CA TYR A 14 1.20 16.70 25.63
C TYR A 14 0.85 15.34 25.00
N GLY A 15 1.84 14.67 24.42
CA GLY A 15 1.72 13.33 23.85
C GLY A 15 1.03 13.27 22.48
N ASP A 16 0.28 12.18 22.23
CA ASP A 16 -0.45 11.98 20.96
C ASP A 16 -1.64 12.93 20.84
N ARG A 17 -1.75 13.61 19.68
CA ARG A 17 -2.75 14.62 19.37
C ARG A 17 -4.00 14.06 18.69
N ALA A 18 -3.99 12.78 18.32
CA ALA A 18 -5.12 12.12 17.69
C ALA A 18 -5.41 10.76 18.34
N SER A 19 -6.70 10.43 18.48
CA SER A 19 -7.16 9.19 19.11
C SER A 19 -6.75 7.93 18.34
N TRP A 20 -6.55 8.04 17.02
CA TRP A 20 -6.11 6.94 16.16
C TRP A 20 -4.59 6.67 16.23
N CYS A 21 -3.81 7.45 16.97
CA CYS A 21 -2.37 7.23 17.07
C CYS A 21 -2.00 5.86 17.65
N SER A 22 -2.85 5.28 18.48
CA SER A 22 -2.63 3.95 19.07
C SER A 22 -2.54 2.82 18.03
N THR A 23 -3.16 2.98 16.87
CA THR A 23 -3.17 1.99 15.77
C THR A 23 -2.14 2.30 14.68
N ILE A 24 -1.34 3.35 14.83
CA ILE A 24 -0.33 3.73 13.84
C ILE A 24 0.78 2.69 13.75
N SER A 25 1.26 2.46 12.54
CA SER A 25 2.43 1.64 12.22
C SER A 25 3.68 2.50 12.02
N GLY A 26 4.87 1.87 12.00
CA GLY A 26 6.14 2.58 11.79
C GLY A 26 6.19 3.40 10.50
N ASN A 27 5.65 2.89 9.39
CA ASN A 27 5.56 3.66 8.14
C ASN A 27 4.64 4.90 8.28
N GLY A 28 3.56 4.80 9.07
CA GLY A 28 2.66 5.92 9.33
C GLY A 28 3.31 7.06 10.12
N CYS A 29 4.32 6.75 10.94
CA CYS A 29 5.06 7.73 11.73
C CYS A 29 5.92 8.69 10.90
N HIS A 30 6.33 8.29 9.69
CA HIS A 30 7.04 9.20 8.77
C HIS A 30 6.16 10.38 8.31
N TYR A 31 4.84 10.21 8.32
CA TYR A 31 3.89 11.25 7.89
C TYR A 31 3.17 11.92 9.05
N ASN A 32 3.02 11.22 10.18
CA ASN A 32 2.22 11.67 11.31
C ASN A 32 3.02 11.80 12.61
N GLY A 33 4.35 11.84 12.56
CA GLY A 33 5.19 11.86 13.75
C GLY A 33 4.89 13.04 14.69
N GLU A 34 4.51 14.19 14.14
CA GLU A 34 4.11 15.36 14.94
C GLU A 34 2.73 15.21 15.61
N THR A 35 1.84 14.42 14.99
CA THR A 35 0.50 14.13 15.51
C THR A 35 0.55 12.97 16.51
N CYS A 36 1.36 11.96 16.26
CA CYS A 36 1.43 10.71 17.01
C CYS A 36 2.77 10.53 17.73
N CYS A 37 3.18 11.58 18.43
CA CYS A 37 4.46 11.66 19.12
C CYS A 37 4.78 10.47 20.04
N GLU A 38 3.89 10.09 20.96
CA GLU A 38 4.12 9.00 21.92
C GLU A 38 4.06 7.66 21.22
N SER A 39 3.03 7.45 20.40
CA SER A 39 2.85 6.21 19.67
C SER A 39 4.01 5.91 18.72
N CYS A 40 4.65 6.95 18.15
CA CYS A 40 5.78 6.78 17.24
C CYS A 40 7.12 6.50 17.94
N LYS A 41 7.25 6.78 19.25
CA LYS A 41 8.48 6.46 19.99
C LYS A 41 8.82 4.97 19.98
N LYS A 42 7.82 4.09 20.00
CA LYS A 42 8.04 2.63 19.96
C LYS A 42 8.66 2.12 18.66
N TYR A 43 8.60 2.92 17.60
CA TYR A 43 9.18 2.60 16.29
C TYR A 43 10.55 3.24 16.08
N LYS A 44 11.07 4.02 17.04
CA LYS A 44 12.34 4.71 16.84
C LYS A 44 13.49 3.73 16.59
N THR A 45 14.21 3.93 15.48
CA THR A 45 15.41 3.17 15.14
C THR A 45 16.66 4.04 15.24
N SER A 46 17.84 3.40 15.26
CA SER A 46 19.13 4.09 15.18
C SER A 46 19.71 4.13 13.76
N ILE A 47 18.92 3.73 12.75
CA ILE A 47 19.39 3.63 11.37
C ILE A 47 19.19 4.99 10.68
N PRO A 48 20.24 5.59 10.08
CA PRO A 48 20.12 6.88 9.39
C PRO A 48 19.01 6.87 8.33
N ASN A 49 18.19 7.91 8.32
CA ASN A 49 17.02 8.09 7.43
C ASN A 49 15.86 7.07 7.62
N CYS A 50 15.91 6.27 8.68
CA CYS A 50 14.92 5.25 9.05
C CYS A 50 14.34 5.46 10.44
N GLU A 51 14.11 6.70 10.83
CA GLU A 51 13.79 7.05 12.21
C GLU A 51 12.66 6.20 12.79
N TYR A 52 11.66 5.80 11.99
CA TYR A 52 10.53 4.97 12.41
C TYR A 52 10.44 3.59 11.73
N GLY A 53 11.53 3.12 11.14
CA GLY A 53 11.55 1.89 10.36
C GLY A 53 11.42 2.14 8.85
N ASP A 54 11.07 1.08 8.11
CA ASP A 54 10.78 1.17 6.69
C ASP A 54 9.59 2.11 6.43
N ARG A 55 9.67 2.89 5.37
CA ARG A 55 8.62 3.82 4.93
C ARG A 55 7.47 3.12 4.21
N SER A 56 7.62 1.83 3.91
CA SER A 56 6.60 1.03 3.25
C SER A 56 6.51 -0.37 3.84
N SER A 57 5.27 -0.89 3.93
CA SER A 57 4.99 -2.24 4.39
C SER A 57 5.38 -3.33 3.39
N PHE A 58 5.59 -3.00 2.10
CA PHE A 58 5.98 -4.00 1.10
C PHE A 58 7.46 -4.40 1.19
N CYS A 59 8.28 -3.68 1.95
CA CYS A 59 9.73 -3.86 1.97
C CYS A 59 10.20 -5.28 2.29
N PRO A 60 9.65 -5.99 3.31
CA PRO A 60 10.04 -7.36 3.60
C PRO A 60 9.80 -8.32 2.44
N ILE A 61 8.69 -8.17 1.71
CA ILE A 61 8.33 -9.03 0.57
C ILE A 61 9.21 -8.69 -0.63
N PHE A 62 9.28 -7.40 -0.96
CA PHE A 62 9.89 -6.92 -2.19
C PHE A 62 11.41 -7.08 -2.21
N ILE A 63 12.07 -6.95 -1.05
CA ILE A 63 13.52 -7.14 -0.91
C ILE A 63 13.89 -8.62 -0.74
N ALA A 64 12.99 -9.46 -0.19
CA ALA A 64 13.22 -10.90 -0.08
C ALA A 64 13.36 -11.58 -1.44
N GLU A 65 12.65 -11.10 -2.47
CA GLU A 65 12.74 -11.62 -3.83
C GLU A 65 14.07 -11.28 -4.51
N ASP A 66 14.59 -10.07 -4.32
CA ASP A 66 15.82 -9.60 -4.95
C ASP A 66 16.51 -8.52 -4.10
N ARG A 67 17.61 -8.90 -3.48
CA ARG A 67 18.42 -8.02 -2.62
C ARG A 67 19.07 -6.86 -3.41
N GLY A 68 19.26 -7.00 -4.71
CA GLY A 68 19.78 -5.95 -5.58
C GLY A 68 18.89 -4.69 -5.59
N ARG A 69 17.59 -4.86 -5.30
CA ARG A 69 16.63 -3.75 -5.20
C ARG A 69 16.95 -2.77 -4.08
N CYS A 70 17.76 -3.14 -3.09
CA CYS A 70 18.17 -2.23 -2.03
C CYS A 70 18.92 -0.99 -2.55
N VAL A 71 19.64 -1.08 -3.66
CA VAL A 71 20.32 0.10 -4.24
C VAL A 71 19.29 1.18 -4.60
N THR A 72 18.21 0.77 -5.25
CA THR A 72 17.14 1.67 -5.70
C THR A 72 16.19 2.07 -4.57
N TYR A 73 15.87 1.15 -3.66
CA TYR A 73 14.82 1.32 -2.65
C TYR A 73 15.35 1.59 -1.24
N SER A 74 16.66 1.82 -1.06
CA SER A 74 17.30 2.09 0.24
C SER A 74 16.69 3.25 1.03
N HIS A 75 16.03 4.20 0.38
CA HIS A 75 15.35 5.31 1.06
C HIS A 75 13.94 4.96 1.57
N ILE A 76 13.33 3.89 1.04
CA ILE A 76 12.00 3.39 1.43
C ILE A 76 12.14 2.17 2.36
N CYS A 77 12.98 1.23 1.98
CA CYS A 77 13.18 -0.08 2.64
C CYS A 77 14.46 -0.10 3.47
N CYS A 78 14.71 0.99 4.17
CA CYS A 78 16.00 1.29 4.72
C CYS A 78 16.38 0.39 5.92
N VAL A 79 15.42 -0.06 6.74
CA VAL A 79 15.64 -1.06 7.79
C VAL A 79 15.77 -2.46 7.20
N THR A 80 14.87 -2.83 6.28
CA THR A 80 14.96 -4.12 5.60
C THR A 80 16.30 -4.29 4.89
N CYS A 81 16.80 -3.24 4.24
CA CYS A 81 18.09 -3.25 3.56
C CYS A 81 19.29 -3.24 4.51
N ALA A 82 19.19 -2.56 5.66
CA ALA A 82 20.21 -2.58 6.70
C ALA A 82 20.29 -3.93 7.43
N ASN A 83 19.16 -4.62 7.57
CA ASN A 83 19.08 -5.88 8.28
C ASN A 83 18.16 -6.90 7.56
N PRO A 84 18.66 -7.57 6.51
CA PRO A 84 17.84 -8.47 5.69
C PRO A 84 17.32 -9.70 6.45
N GLN A 85 17.87 -10.01 7.63
CA GLN A 85 17.35 -11.05 8.51
C GLN A 85 16.06 -10.64 9.24
N SER A 86 15.78 -9.34 9.34
CA SER A 86 14.54 -8.82 9.94
C SER A 86 13.32 -8.95 9.01
N ALA A 87 13.52 -9.25 7.71
CA ALA A 87 12.43 -9.45 6.75
C ALA A 87 11.53 -10.65 7.12
N THR A 88 12.04 -11.59 7.91
CA THR A 88 11.32 -12.82 8.29
C THR A 88 10.48 -12.66 9.57
N THR A 89 10.59 -11.52 10.27
CA THR A 89 9.93 -11.29 11.57
C THR A 89 9.09 -10.01 11.57
N ALA A 90 8.42 -9.71 10.45
CA ALA A 90 7.29 -8.80 10.51
C ALA A 90 6.31 -9.37 11.56
N ALA A 91 6.19 -8.68 12.70
CA ALA A 91 5.18 -9.00 13.70
C ALA A 91 3.86 -9.20 12.92
N PRO A 92 3.12 -10.31 13.17
CA PRO A 92 1.88 -10.55 12.46
C PRO A 92 1.08 -9.27 12.53
N ALA A 93 0.74 -8.71 11.37
CA ALA A 93 -0.20 -7.61 11.30
C ALA A 93 -1.36 -7.96 12.24
N PRO A 94 -1.91 -7.00 13.02
CA PRO A 94 -3.14 -7.26 13.76
C PRO A 94 -4.07 -7.95 12.77
N ALA A 95 -4.52 -9.16 13.10
CA ALA A 95 -5.38 -9.92 12.24
C ALA A 95 -6.68 -9.12 12.09
N THR A 96 -6.70 -8.18 11.14
CA THR A 96 -7.92 -7.68 10.53
C THR A 96 -8.62 -8.93 10.07
N GLY A 97 -9.76 -9.18 10.71
CA GLY A 97 -10.39 -10.47 10.77
C GLY A 97 -10.42 -11.14 9.41
N THR A 98 -10.23 -12.44 9.45
CA THR A 98 -10.67 -13.38 8.42
C THR A 98 -12.10 -13.03 8.03
N SER A 99 -12.27 -12.14 7.04
CA SER A 99 -13.55 -11.96 6.38
C SER A 99 -13.72 -13.18 5.50
N SER A 100 -14.41 -14.15 6.06
CA SER A 100 -15.21 -15.12 5.34
C SER A 100 -15.80 -14.48 4.08
N ASP A 101 -15.46 -15.07 2.94
CA ASP A 101 -16.05 -14.82 1.63
C ASP A 101 -15.96 -13.36 1.10
N PRO A 102 -15.03 -13.03 0.17
CA PRO A 102 -14.95 -11.71 -0.48
C PRO A 102 -16.15 -11.38 -1.38
N THR A 103 -17.25 -12.13 -1.26
CA THR A 103 -18.42 -12.04 -2.14
C THR A 103 -19.51 -11.11 -1.58
N SER A 104 -19.48 -10.75 -0.29
CA SER A 104 -20.53 -9.92 0.30
C SER A 104 -20.13 -8.45 0.37
N CYS A 105 -20.57 -7.64 -0.59
CA CYS A 105 -20.61 -6.17 -0.47
C CYS A 105 -21.69 -5.73 0.53
N GLU A 106 -21.69 -6.27 1.76
CA GLU A 106 -22.82 -6.12 2.71
C GLU A 106 -23.16 -4.65 3.00
N TYR A 107 -22.14 -3.79 3.03
CA TYR A 107 -22.27 -2.37 3.36
C TYR A 107 -22.18 -1.43 2.15
N GLY A 108 -22.19 -1.97 0.92
CA GLY A 108 -22.07 -1.18 -0.31
C GLY A 108 -20.71 -0.49 -0.48
N ASP A 109 -20.71 0.70 -1.09
CA ASP A 109 -19.51 1.52 -1.29
C ASP A 109 -19.14 2.29 -0.01
N GLN A 110 -17.86 2.22 0.38
CA GLN A 110 -17.33 2.82 1.61
C GLN A 110 -16.93 4.29 1.45
N VAL A 111 -16.83 4.80 0.22
CA VAL A 111 -16.35 6.14 -0.08
C VAL A 111 -17.17 6.80 -1.20
N SER A 112 -17.38 8.11 -1.10
CA SER A 112 -18.31 8.86 -1.96
C SER A 112 -17.88 8.93 -3.43
N TRP A 113 -16.58 8.86 -3.72
CA TRP A 113 -16.04 8.90 -5.08
C TRP A 113 -16.21 7.59 -5.87
N CYS A 114 -16.73 6.52 -5.25
CA CYS A 114 -17.00 5.26 -5.95
C CYS A 114 -18.00 5.42 -7.10
N SER A 115 -18.94 6.35 -6.99
CA SER A 115 -19.94 6.64 -8.04
C SER A 115 -19.32 6.92 -9.41
N THR A 116 -18.13 7.54 -9.44
CA THR A 116 -17.40 7.91 -10.66
C THR A 116 -16.23 6.96 -10.99
N ILE A 117 -16.11 5.82 -10.31
CA ILE A 117 -14.98 4.90 -10.51
C ILE A 117 -14.99 4.30 -11.93
N SER A 118 -13.82 4.26 -12.56
CA SER A 118 -13.58 3.57 -13.84
C SER A 118 -13.37 2.08 -13.62
N ALA A 119 -13.59 1.30 -14.69
CA ALA A 119 -13.24 -0.12 -14.75
C ALA A 119 -11.79 -0.40 -14.30
N SER A 120 -10.83 0.38 -14.79
CA SER A 120 -9.41 0.25 -14.42
C SER A 120 -9.16 0.43 -12.92
N ASN A 121 -9.85 1.37 -12.28
CA ASN A 121 -9.65 1.67 -10.86
C ASN A 121 -10.31 0.63 -9.94
N CYS A 122 -11.24 -0.18 -10.44
CA CYS A 122 -11.85 -1.25 -9.68
C CYS A 122 -10.87 -2.35 -9.27
N TYR A 123 -9.81 -2.59 -10.05
CA TYR A 123 -8.76 -3.55 -9.69
C TYR A 123 -8.03 -3.19 -8.39
N TYR A 124 -7.98 -1.90 -8.03
CA TYR A 124 -7.28 -1.42 -6.84
C TYR A 124 -8.21 -1.03 -5.68
N ASN A 125 -9.50 -0.85 -5.98
CA ASN A 125 -10.45 -0.27 -5.03
C ASN A 125 -11.72 -1.11 -4.87
N GLU A 126 -11.75 -2.36 -5.34
CA GLU A 126 -12.92 -3.24 -5.22
C GLU A 126 -13.42 -3.32 -3.77
N GLU A 127 -12.54 -3.42 -2.79
CA GLU A 127 -12.94 -3.50 -1.38
C GLU A 127 -13.69 -2.25 -0.89
N ARG A 128 -13.33 -1.08 -1.43
CA ARG A 128 -13.92 0.22 -1.05
C ARG A 128 -15.11 0.60 -1.92
N CYS A 129 -15.12 0.16 -3.17
CA CYS A 129 -16.10 0.49 -4.19
C CYS A 129 -16.82 -0.75 -4.72
N CYS A 130 -17.10 -1.69 -3.81
CA CYS A 130 -17.59 -3.02 -4.13
C CYS A 130 -18.86 -2.98 -4.98
N GLU A 131 -19.76 -2.04 -4.66
CA GLU A 131 -21.06 -1.94 -5.31
C GLU A 131 -20.96 -1.20 -6.64
N SER A 132 -20.24 -0.08 -6.66
CA SER A 132 -19.94 0.64 -7.90
C SER A 132 -19.12 -0.18 -8.90
N CYS A 133 -18.26 -1.09 -8.44
CA CYS A 133 -17.46 -1.95 -9.32
C CYS A 133 -18.25 -3.10 -9.94
N LYS A 134 -19.42 -3.46 -9.40
CA LYS A 134 -20.27 -4.49 -10.03
C LYS A 134 -20.72 -4.08 -11.43
N LYS A 135 -20.89 -2.79 -11.70
CA LYS A 135 -21.29 -2.27 -13.03
C LYS A 135 -20.23 -2.51 -14.12
N HIS A 136 -18.99 -2.76 -13.72
CA HIS A 136 -17.87 -3.02 -14.63
C HIS A 136 -17.55 -4.51 -14.76
N LYS A 137 -18.24 -5.39 -14.02
CA LYS A 137 -17.93 -6.83 -14.06
C LYS A 137 -18.12 -7.40 -15.46
N THR A 138 -17.13 -8.16 -15.92
CA THR A 138 -17.18 -8.86 -17.21
C THR A 138 -17.12 -10.37 -17.01
N SER A 139 -17.45 -11.12 -18.06
CA SER A 139 -17.28 -12.58 -18.11
C SER A 139 -15.98 -13.01 -18.77
N ILE A 140 -15.07 -12.06 -19.06
CA ILE A 140 -13.81 -12.34 -19.75
C ILE A 140 -12.79 -12.89 -18.75
N PRO A 141 -12.20 -14.07 -19.01
CA PRO A 141 -11.18 -14.65 -18.14
C PRO A 141 -10.04 -13.68 -17.86
N ASN A 142 -9.61 -13.57 -16.59
CA ASN A 142 -8.56 -12.65 -16.11
C ASN A 142 -8.85 -11.15 -16.31
N CYS A 143 -10.09 -10.79 -16.69
CA CYS A 143 -10.48 -9.43 -17.01
C CYS A 143 -11.74 -9.01 -16.25
N LYS A 144 -11.74 -9.25 -14.94
CA LYS A 144 -12.90 -9.11 -14.06
C LYS A 144 -13.67 -7.80 -14.24
N PHE A 145 -12.98 -6.68 -14.49
CA PHE A 145 -13.61 -5.36 -14.67
C PHE A 145 -13.42 -4.77 -16.07
N GLY A 146 -12.93 -5.56 -17.03
CA GLY A 146 -12.48 -5.07 -18.34
C GLY A 146 -11.01 -4.66 -18.33
N ASP A 147 -10.59 -3.84 -19.29
CA ASP A 147 -9.20 -3.44 -19.43
C ASP A 147 -8.68 -2.71 -18.19
N ARG A 148 -7.47 -3.08 -17.76
CA ARG A 148 -6.77 -2.42 -16.65
C ARG A 148 -6.19 -1.08 -17.09
N ASN A 149 -5.87 -0.92 -18.37
CA ASN A 149 -5.40 0.33 -18.94
C ASN A 149 -6.52 0.99 -19.78
N PRO A 150 -6.98 2.20 -19.43
CA PRO A 150 -8.09 2.86 -20.14
C PRO A 150 -7.77 3.22 -21.60
N THR A 151 -6.50 3.16 -22.00
CA THR A 151 -6.06 3.46 -23.37
C THR A 151 -6.09 2.24 -24.30
N CYS A 152 -6.40 1.05 -23.79
CA CYS A 152 -6.35 -0.19 -24.57
C CYS A 152 -7.21 -0.15 -25.83
N ALA A 153 -8.42 0.40 -25.77
CA ALA A 153 -9.28 0.53 -26.96
C ALA A 153 -8.60 1.35 -28.07
N THR A 154 -7.97 2.47 -27.72
CA THR A 154 -7.24 3.34 -28.67
C THR A 154 -5.99 2.66 -29.19
N LEU A 155 -5.23 1.99 -28.32
CA LEU A 155 -4.01 1.29 -28.69
C LEU A 155 -4.30 0.14 -29.65
N VAL A 156 -5.25 -0.73 -29.31
CA VAL A 156 -5.63 -1.89 -30.14
C VAL A 156 -6.21 -1.43 -31.49
N ALA A 157 -6.99 -0.35 -31.52
CA ALA A 157 -7.47 0.25 -32.77
C ALA A 157 -6.33 0.76 -33.66
N ALA A 158 -5.26 1.31 -33.06
CA ALA A 158 -4.09 1.77 -33.81
C ALA A 158 -3.21 0.62 -34.30
N ASN A 159 -3.01 -0.42 -33.47
CA ASN A 159 -2.22 -1.59 -33.82
C ASN A 159 -2.59 -2.79 -32.94
N ARG A 160 -3.26 -3.79 -33.52
CA ARG A 160 -3.63 -5.03 -32.81
C ARG A 160 -2.43 -5.81 -32.28
N ALA A 161 -1.23 -5.62 -32.86
CA ALA A 161 -0.02 -6.24 -32.34
C ALA A 161 0.35 -5.78 -30.92
N ILE A 162 -0.22 -4.67 -30.42
CA ILE A 162 -0.04 -4.22 -29.03
C ILE A 162 -0.56 -5.25 -28.02
N CYS A 163 -1.48 -6.12 -28.43
CA CYS A 163 -1.94 -7.21 -27.59
C CYS A 163 -0.80 -8.15 -27.20
N PHE A 164 0.19 -8.38 -28.09
CA PHE A 164 1.36 -9.18 -27.75
C PHE A 164 2.19 -8.48 -26.68
N GLY A 165 2.09 -8.97 -25.44
CA GLY A 165 2.79 -8.41 -24.27
C GLY A 165 1.97 -7.44 -23.42
N ASN A 166 0.75 -7.06 -23.82
CA ASN A 166 -0.17 -6.25 -23.00
C ASN A 166 -1.47 -6.99 -22.67
N GLU A 167 -1.53 -8.31 -22.84
CA GLU A 167 -2.75 -9.10 -22.64
C GLU A 167 -3.33 -8.95 -21.22
N GLU A 168 -2.49 -8.76 -20.20
CA GLU A 168 -2.97 -8.53 -18.83
C GLU A 168 -3.58 -7.13 -18.66
N ALA A 169 -2.99 -6.12 -19.30
CA ALA A 169 -3.44 -4.74 -19.21
C ALA A 169 -4.66 -4.45 -20.10
N CYS A 170 -4.72 -5.12 -21.26
CA CYS A 170 -5.71 -4.95 -22.31
C CYS A 170 -6.55 -6.22 -22.53
N CYS A 171 -6.83 -6.95 -21.44
CA CYS A 171 -7.46 -8.26 -21.47
C CYS A 171 -8.86 -8.29 -22.08
N ALA A 172 -9.58 -7.16 -22.17
CA ALA A 172 -10.90 -7.10 -22.80
C ALA A 172 -10.82 -6.57 -24.24
N SER A 173 -9.91 -5.63 -24.51
CA SER A 173 -9.68 -5.14 -25.88
C SER A 173 -8.96 -6.17 -26.77
N CYS A 174 -8.23 -7.12 -26.18
CA CYS A 174 -7.40 -8.10 -26.91
C CYS A 174 -8.04 -9.46 -27.13
N THR A 175 -9.28 -9.68 -26.68
CA THR A 175 -10.10 -10.86 -27.00
C THR A 175 -10.72 -10.74 -28.38
#